data_AF-A0A1I4G9Q0-F1
#
_entry.id   AF-A0A1I4G9Q0-F1
#
_cell.length_a   1.000
_cell.length_b   1.000
_cell.length_c   1.000
_cell.angle_alpha   90.00
_cell.angle_beta   90.00
_cell.angle_gamma   90.00
#
_symmetry.space_group_name_H-M   'P 1'
#
loop_
_entity.id
_entity.type
_entity.pdbx_description
1 polymer ?
#
loop_
_entity_poly.entity_id
_entity_poly.type
_entity_poly.pdbx_seq_one_letter_code
_entity_poly.pdbx_strand_id
1 'polypeptide(L)'
;MELDRRRFLVIAGVVVAAPVAVWLGVEVLAEDPPATAPSGPAPSPDGPTSSAGARPPQYSLGAPTSELLARSGSALVVPTGRFTTPYEVPRPSDDTTWDMRGATFIGYFDADARFEVNAFAGGATEEQKNAHPIRIGYRQPVGGAAIIGGVVEGAQPETLTWERMKYGQHVQDDTDAWIDAGRPEDVDPHRGQIDNRNQDGDPRVYIKPGSWAVWDGVRVRNTHDGIGLYGDFAEGPGTCYIRNCWLRSIHDDAIENDDWHELHVFDTLVEGTYTFLSCNDEDLDDASTDHAVTVENSVVRLRPFPGGYKTRSTDAVHGQIYKSRRNSPALVLRDVVIASERFQEPSDAELPERRGQLADRYENVTLVWLGPGRYPGNVPDGCTLTTDPAVYENAVADWKSRHGVAGDDAVDMNRMINPDPPAA
;
A
#
# COMPACT_ATOMS: atom_id res chain seq x y z
N MET A 1 -3.46 -57.17 -26.76
CA MET A 1 -3.11 -57.15 -28.19
C MET A 1 -4.37 -56.70 -28.93
N GLU A 2 -4.21 -55.79 -29.89
CA GLU A 2 -5.28 -55.03 -30.59
C GLU A 2 -5.96 -53.88 -29.82
N LEU A 3 -5.45 -52.67 -30.06
CA LEU A 3 -6.19 -51.41 -30.00
C LEU A 3 -5.81 -50.62 -31.25
N ASP A 4 -6.76 -50.49 -32.17
CA ASP A 4 -6.66 -49.76 -33.43
C ASP A 4 -7.63 -48.56 -33.43
N ARG A 5 -7.21 -47.53 -34.18
CA ARG A 5 -7.95 -46.38 -34.73
C ARG A 5 -8.14 -45.10 -33.91
N ARG A 6 -7.10 -44.28 -34.08
CA ARG A 6 -7.11 -42.82 -34.23
C ARG A 6 -8.28 -42.30 -35.08
N ARG A 7 -8.86 -41.15 -34.67
CA ARG A 7 -9.45 -40.16 -35.59
C ARG A 7 -8.87 -38.78 -35.25
N PHE A 8 -8.23 -38.18 -36.24
CA PHE A 8 -7.75 -36.79 -36.23
C PHE A 8 -8.86 -35.89 -36.78
N LEU A 9 -9.09 -34.77 -36.10
CA LEU A 9 -9.85 -33.63 -36.63
C LEU A 9 -8.85 -32.69 -37.31
N VAL A 10 -9.03 -32.47 -38.61
CA VAL A 10 -8.28 -31.48 -39.39
C VAL A 10 -9.09 -30.19 -39.39
N ILE A 11 -8.56 -29.12 -38.79
CA ILE A 11 -9.05 -27.76 -38.99
C ILE A 11 -8.02 -27.05 -39.87
N ALA A 12 -8.46 -26.64 -41.06
CA ALA A 12 -7.67 -25.83 -41.98
C ALA A 12 -7.70 -24.37 -41.49
N GLY A 13 -6.56 -23.86 -41.04
CA GLY A 13 -6.34 -22.46 -40.73
C GLY A 13 -5.17 -21.93 -41.56
N VAL A 14 -5.44 -20.97 -42.42
CA VAL A 14 -4.47 -20.25 -43.24
C VAL A 14 -3.57 -19.43 -42.33
N VAL A 15 -2.26 -19.72 -42.31
CA VAL A 15 -1.25 -18.92 -41.60
C VAL A 15 -0.42 -18.16 -42.63
N VAL A 16 -0.45 -16.84 -42.51
CA VAL A 16 0.40 -15.88 -43.23
C VAL A 16 1.82 -15.99 -42.67
N ALA A 17 2.80 -16.12 -43.57
CA ALA A 17 4.20 -16.32 -43.24
C ALA A 17 4.88 -15.05 -42.68
N ALA A 18 5.64 -15.20 -41.60
CA ALA A 18 6.74 -14.33 -41.21
C ALA A 18 7.94 -15.22 -40.81
N PRO A 19 9.20 -14.79 -41.06
CA PRO A 19 10.35 -15.68 -40.95
C PRO A 19 10.78 -15.86 -39.49
N VAL A 20 10.83 -17.12 -39.04
CA VAL A 20 11.48 -17.53 -37.79
C VAL A 20 12.95 -17.80 -38.09
N ALA A 21 13.85 -17.07 -37.42
CA ALA A 21 15.26 -17.40 -37.37
C ALA A 21 15.46 -18.57 -36.40
N VAL A 22 15.90 -19.72 -36.92
CA VAL A 22 16.27 -20.89 -36.12
C VAL A 22 17.72 -20.73 -35.68
N TRP A 23 17.95 -20.52 -34.38
CA TRP A 23 19.26 -20.68 -33.76
C TRP A 23 19.40 -22.14 -33.31
N LEU A 24 20.31 -22.88 -33.96
CA LEU A 24 20.76 -24.20 -33.52
C LEU A 24 21.91 -23.99 -32.52
N GLY A 25 21.60 -24.07 -31.23
CA GLY A 25 22.59 -24.22 -30.16
C GLY A 25 22.82 -25.71 -29.88
N VAL A 26 24.05 -26.18 -30.10
CA VAL A 26 24.51 -27.51 -29.69
C VAL A 26 25.00 -27.40 -28.26
N GLU A 27 24.33 -28.06 -27.32
CA GLU A 27 24.76 -28.15 -25.93
C GLU A 27 25.56 -29.45 -25.74
N VAL A 28 26.83 -29.30 -25.37
CA VAL A 28 27.73 -30.41 -25.01
C VAL A 28 27.65 -30.59 -23.50
N LEU A 29 27.04 -31.68 -23.06
CA LEU A 29 27.05 -32.11 -21.66
C LEU A 29 28.46 -32.61 -21.30
N ALA A 30 29.11 -31.94 -20.35
CA ALA A 30 30.30 -32.45 -19.68
C ALA A 30 29.90 -32.91 -18.27
N GLU A 31 30.31 -34.13 -17.92
CA GLU A 31 30.07 -34.79 -16.63
C GLU A 31 30.97 -34.19 -15.53
N ASP A 32 30.40 -33.90 -14.36
CA ASP A 32 31.15 -33.57 -13.15
C ASP A 32 31.57 -34.83 -12.38
N PRO A 33 32.83 -34.96 -11.94
CA PRO A 33 33.22 -35.94 -10.93
C PRO A 33 33.04 -35.38 -9.50
N PRO A 34 32.75 -36.24 -8.51
CA PRO A 34 32.59 -35.82 -7.11
C PRO A 34 33.96 -35.80 -6.41
N ALA A 35 34.14 -34.90 -5.41
CA ALA A 35 34.69 -35.27 -4.09
C ALA A 35 35.00 -34.08 -3.15
N THR A 36 34.61 -34.31 -1.89
CA THR A 36 35.34 -34.04 -0.63
C THR A 36 35.55 -32.63 -0.10
N ALA A 37 34.95 -32.41 1.08
CA ALA A 37 35.25 -31.37 2.04
C ALA A 37 36.53 -31.64 2.85
N PRO A 38 37.22 -30.60 3.34
CA PRO A 38 38.07 -30.70 4.52
C PRO A 38 37.45 -29.99 5.74
N SER A 39 37.41 -30.72 6.83
CA SER A 39 37.15 -30.28 8.20
C SER A 39 38.24 -29.33 8.72
N GLY A 40 37.86 -28.17 9.25
CA GLY A 40 38.69 -27.25 10.03
C GLY A 40 37.99 -26.85 11.34
N PRO A 41 38.74 -26.48 12.40
CA PRO A 41 38.26 -26.50 13.78
C PRO A 41 37.42 -25.27 14.15
N ALA A 42 36.46 -25.50 15.07
CA ALA A 42 35.57 -24.48 15.63
C ALA A 42 36.33 -23.44 16.50
N PRO A 43 36.02 -22.14 16.38
CA PRO A 43 36.39 -21.16 17.39
C PRO A 43 35.42 -21.19 18.58
N SER A 44 36.00 -21.10 19.77
CA SER A 44 35.36 -21.12 21.09
C SER A 44 34.43 -19.90 21.31
N PRO A 45 33.34 -20.04 22.09
CA PRO A 45 32.49 -18.93 22.50
C PRO A 45 33.10 -18.30 23.76
N ASP A 46 33.26 -16.98 23.80
CA ASP A 46 33.10 -16.12 24.99
C ASP A 46 33.64 -14.71 24.71
N GLY A 47 32.73 -13.73 24.71
CA GLY A 47 33.04 -12.31 24.64
C GLY A 47 31.77 -11.48 24.39
N PRO A 48 31.27 -10.71 25.38
CA PRO A 48 30.07 -9.90 25.20
C PRO A 48 30.45 -8.61 24.48
N THR A 49 30.29 -8.58 23.16
CA THR A 49 30.26 -7.33 22.40
C THR A 49 28.83 -6.85 22.33
N SER A 50 28.50 -5.87 23.16
CA SER A 50 27.34 -5.01 22.97
C SER A 50 27.60 -4.11 21.76
N SER A 51 27.45 -4.66 20.57
CA SER A 51 27.15 -3.86 19.38
C SER A 51 25.64 -3.69 19.36
N ALA A 52 25.17 -2.44 19.37
CA ALA A 52 23.84 -2.08 18.89
C ALA A 52 23.80 -2.33 17.38
N GLY A 53 23.90 -3.60 16.99
CA GLY A 53 23.69 -4.02 15.62
C GLY A 53 22.19 -4.06 15.39
N ALA A 54 21.71 -3.36 14.37
CA ALA A 54 20.35 -3.49 13.90
C ALA A 54 19.99 -4.98 13.82
N ARG A 55 19.02 -5.40 14.63
CA ARG A 55 18.57 -6.79 14.64
C ARG A 55 18.07 -7.11 13.23
N PRO A 56 18.47 -8.24 12.62
CA PRO A 56 17.93 -8.60 11.32
C PRO A 56 16.40 -8.70 11.42
N PRO A 57 15.66 -8.31 10.37
CA PRO A 57 14.21 -8.42 10.36
C PRO A 57 13.80 -9.83 10.75
N GLN A 58 12.79 -9.95 11.62
CA GLN A 58 12.37 -11.25 12.14
C GLN A 58 11.58 -12.06 11.10
N TYR A 59 11.18 -11.42 10.00
CA TYR A 59 10.41 -12.03 8.92
C TYR A 59 11.15 -11.98 7.58
N SER A 60 10.83 -12.95 6.72
CA SER A 60 11.26 -12.96 5.33
C SER A 60 10.61 -11.77 4.61
N LEU A 61 11.38 -10.80 4.14
CA LEU A 61 10.90 -9.61 3.41
C LEU A 61 10.32 -9.93 2.02
N GLY A 62 9.90 -11.17 1.77
CA GLY A 62 9.74 -11.74 0.44
C GLY A 62 11.09 -11.93 -0.27
N ALA A 63 11.04 -12.17 -1.59
CA ALA A 63 12.26 -12.31 -2.39
C ALA A 63 13.04 -10.98 -2.47
N PRO A 64 14.39 -11.00 -2.48
CA PRO A 64 15.20 -9.82 -2.73
C PRO A 64 14.86 -9.13 -4.06
N THR A 65 14.96 -7.81 -4.11
CA THR A 65 14.67 -7.01 -5.32
C THR A 65 15.44 -7.48 -6.53
N SER A 66 16.72 -7.83 -6.35
CA SER A 66 17.59 -8.35 -7.42
C SER A 66 17.08 -9.67 -7.99
N GLU A 67 16.52 -10.56 -7.17
CA GLU A 67 15.93 -11.82 -7.62
C GLU A 67 14.61 -11.57 -8.38
N LEU A 68 13.78 -10.65 -7.90
CA LEU A 68 12.53 -10.25 -8.57
C LEU A 68 12.83 -9.68 -9.97
N LEU A 69 13.80 -8.77 -10.07
CA LEU A 69 14.22 -8.18 -11.35
C LEU A 69 14.89 -9.19 -12.29
N ALA A 70 15.49 -10.27 -11.77
CA ALA A 70 16.17 -11.29 -12.56
C ALA A 70 15.23 -12.36 -13.14
N ARG A 71 13.92 -12.31 -12.86
CA ARG A 71 12.94 -13.29 -13.36
C ARG A 71 12.92 -13.34 -14.89
N SER A 72 13.39 -14.46 -15.45
CA SER A 72 13.77 -14.65 -16.86
C SER A 72 12.64 -14.63 -17.90
N GLY A 73 11.46 -14.12 -17.57
CA GLY A 73 10.32 -14.03 -18.49
C GLY A 73 9.17 -13.14 -18.03
N SER A 74 9.32 -12.46 -16.88
CA SER A 74 8.20 -11.83 -16.19
C SER A 74 8.52 -10.40 -15.73
N ALA A 75 9.79 -9.97 -15.79
CA ALA A 75 10.18 -8.58 -15.53
C ALA A 75 9.80 -7.68 -16.72
N LEU A 76 8.62 -7.07 -16.64
CA LEU A 76 8.15 -6.06 -17.57
C LEU A 76 8.73 -4.70 -17.17
N VAL A 77 9.67 -4.21 -17.97
CA VAL A 77 10.12 -2.82 -17.86
C VAL A 77 8.99 -1.94 -18.35
N VAL A 78 8.41 -1.16 -17.45
CA VAL A 78 7.40 -0.17 -17.82
C VAL A 78 8.12 1.00 -18.49
N PRO A 79 7.63 1.51 -19.64
CA PRO A 79 8.29 2.61 -20.33
C PRO A 79 8.52 3.81 -19.40
N THR A 80 9.69 4.44 -19.55
CA THR A 80 9.99 5.68 -18.82
C THR A 80 9.07 6.81 -19.30
N GLY A 81 8.53 7.59 -18.37
CA GLY A 81 7.70 8.74 -18.71
C GLY A 81 6.61 9.04 -17.71
N ARG A 82 5.80 10.05 -18.03
CA ARG A 82 4.63 10.45 -17.25
C ARG A 82 3.37 9.88 -17.89
N PHE A 83 2.59 9.13 -17.12
CA PHE A 83 1.37 8.45 -17.54
C PHE A 83 0.17 9.15 -16.92
N THR A 84 -0.63 9.80 -17.75
CA THR A 84 -1.91 10.41 -17.36
C THR A 84 -3.11 9.50 -17.55
N THR A 85 -2.86 8.30 -18.09
CA THR A 85 -3.87 7.23 -18.22
C THR A 85 -3.54 6.12 -17.22
N PRO A 86 -4.57 5.41 -16.70
CA PRO A 86 -4.35 4.33 -15.74
C PRO A 86 -3.42 3.26 -16.32
N TYR A 87 -2.43 2.80 -15.56
CA TYR A 87 -1.67 1.61 -15.91
C TYR A 87 -2.40 0.37 -15.40
N GLU A 88 -3.21 -0.23 -16.27
CA GLU A 88 -4.01 -1.40 -15.93
C GLU A 88 -3.42 -2.69 -16.49
N VAL A 89 -3.32 -3.70 -15.63
CA VAL A 89 -3.08 -5.09 -16.04
C VAL A 89 -4.18 -5.96 -15.43
N PRO A 90 -5.32 -6.15 -16.13
CA PRO A 90 -6.49 -6.82 -15.55
C PRO A 90 -6.25 -8.29 -15.20
N ARG A 91 -5.45 -8.98 -16.04
CA ARG A 91 -5.17 -10.42 -15.92
C ARG A 91 -3.68 -10.69 -16.12
N PRO A 92 -2.83 -10.32 -15.15
CA PRO A 92 -1.40 -10.58 -15.24
C PRO A 92 -1.11 -12.08 -15.13
N SER A 93 0.02 -12.50 -15.67
CA SER A 93 0.60 -13.79 -15.30
C SER A 93 1.08 -13.76 -13.85
N ASP A 94 1.05 -14.92 -13.20
CA ASP A 94 1.75 -15.11 -11.94
C ASP A 94 3.25 -14.81 -12.11
N ASP A 95 3.90 -14.40 -11.03
CA ASP A 95 5.32 -14.04 -10.95
C ASP A 95 5.76 -12.85 -11.80
N THR A 96 4.83 -12.08 -12.36
CA THR A 96 5.15 -10.84 -13.10
C THR A 96 5.77 -9.79 -12.20
N THR A 97 6.89 -9.23 -12.64
CA THR A 97 7.59 -8.12 -12.00
C THR A 97 7.49 -6.90 -12.88
N TRP A 98 7.01 -5.77 -12.36
CA TRP A 98 6.97 -4.51 -13.07
C TRP A 98 8.11 -3.63 -12.56
N ASP A 99 9.11 -3.40 -13.42
CA ASP A 99 10.14 -2.40 -13.15
C ASP A 99 9.62 -1.03 -13.60
N MET A 100 9.17 -0.26 -12.61
CA MET A 100 8.53 1.04 -12.79
C MET A 100 9.45 2.22 -12.42
N ARG A 101 10.75 1.98 -12.17
CA ARG A 101 11.69 3.01 -11.68
C ARG A 101 11.79 4.27 -12.55
N GLY A 102 11.46 4.18 -13.83
CA GLY A 102 11.42 5.32 -14.76
C GLY A 102 10.03 5.94 -14.99
N ALA A 103 8.99 5.42 -14.36
CA ALA A 103 7.61 5.80 -14.61
C ALA A 103 7.05 6.71 -13.52
N THR A 104 6.22 7.66 -13.94
CA THR A 104 5.39 8.50 -13.05
C THR A 104 3.94 8.35 -13.47
N PHE A 105 3.07 7.87 -12.59
CA PHE A 105 1.65 7.66 -12.84
C PHE A 105 0.83 8.74 -12.14
N ILE A 106 -0.13 9.32 -12.85
CA ILE A 106 -0.96 10.40 -12.31
C ILE A 106 -2.31 9.83 -11.92
N GLY A 107 -2.61 9.90 -10.63
CA GLY A 107 -3.93 9.57 -10.09
C GLY A 107 -4.81 10.80 -10.16
N TYR A 108 -5.96 10.70 -10.81
CA TYR A 108 -6.93 11.78 -10.89
C TYR A 108 -8.10 11.48 -9.96
N PHE A 109 -8.77 12.54 -9.53
CA PHE A 109 -10.04 12.40 -8.84
C PHE A 109 -11.11 12.01 -9.86
N ASP A 110 -11.79 10.87 -9.65
CA ASP A 110 -12.97 10.51 -10.45
C ASP A 110 -14.14 11.40 -10.07
N ALA A 111 -14.43 12.37 -10.93
CA ALA A 111 -15.61 13.21 -10.78
C ALA A 111 -16.86 12.60 -11.45
N ASP A 112 -16.73 11.44 -12.11
CA ASP A 112 -17.75 10.85 -13.00
C ASP A 112 -18.70 9.86 -12.27
N ALA A 113 -18.61 9.77 -10.95
CA ALA A 113 -19.46 8.92 -10.11
C ALA A 113 -20.90 9.47 -9.97
N ARG A 114 -21.69 9.39 -11.05
CA ARG A 114 -23.17 9.39 -11.06
C ARG A 114 -23.92 10.61 -10.56
N PHE A 115 -23.28 11.76 -10.31
CA PHE A 115 -24.03 13.01 -10.20
C PHE A 115 -24.15 13.61 -11.60
N GLU A 116 -25.39 13.71 -12.09
CA GLU A 116 -25.72 14.35 -13.37
C GLU A 116 -25.07 15.74 -13.42
N VAL A 117 -23.99 15.78 -14.19
CA VAL A 117 -23.29 16.91 -14.79
C VAL A 117 -24.15 18.17 -14.89
N ASN A 118 -24.03 19.04 -13.88
CA ASN A 118 -24.22 20.49 -14.03
C ASN A 118 -23.21 21.32 -13.20
N ALA A 119 -22.43 20.70 -12.32
CA ALA A 119 -21.41 21.37 -11.50
C ALA A 119 -20.09 21.67 -12.24
N PHE A 120 -19.83 20.99 -13.36
CA PHE A 120 -18.75 21.33 -14.29
C PHE A 120 -19.41 21.60 -15.64
N ALA A 121 -19.47 22.88 -16.06
CA ALA A 121 -20.13 23.32 -17.29
C ALA A 121 -19.49 22.82 -18.62
N GLY A 122 -18.77 21.70 -18.58
CA GLY A 122 -18.12 21.04 -19.73
C GLY A 122 -18.08 19.51 -19.69
N GLY A 123 -18.71 18.84 -18.71
CA GLY A 123 -18.57 17.39 -18.49
C GLY A 123 -17.23 17.01 -17.86
N ALA A 124 -17.15 15.79 -17.30
CA ALA A 124 -15.86 15.24 -16.90
C ALA A 124 -14.99 15.04 -18.15
N THR A 125 -13.76 15.55 -18.15
CA THR A 125 -12.81 15.28 -19.23
C THR A 125 -12.38 13.80 -19.19
N GLU A 126 -11.91 13.23 -20.30
CA GLU A 126 -11.32 11.87 -20.30
C GLU A 126 -10.18 11.72 -19.28
N GLU A 127 -9.55 12.83 -18.87
CA GLU A 127 -8.50 12.89 -17.84
C GLU A 127 -9.06 12.67 -16.42
N GLN A 128 -10.36 12.93 -16.20
CA GLN A 128 -11.03 12.77 -14.90
C GLN A 128 -11.57 11.34 -14.68
N LYS A 129 -11.30 10.38 -15.58
CA LYS A 129 -11.72 8.97 -15.46
C LYS A 129 -10.66 8.06 -14.82
N ASN A 130 -9.56 8.64 -14.34
CA ASN A 130 -8.38 7.90 -13.92
C ASN A 130 -8.24 7.89 -12.38
N ALA A 131 -9.17 7.21 -11.70
CA ALA A 131 -9.09 6.97 -10.27
C ALA A 131 -7.83 6.17 -9.91
N HIS A 132 -7.51 5.09 -10.65
CA HIS A 132 -6.48 4.15 -10.22
C HIS A 132 -5.21 4.27 -11.09
N PRO A 133 -4.18 5.04 -10.67
CA PRO A 133 -2.97 5.26 -11.48
C PRO A 133 -2.24 3.96 -11.83
N ILE A 134 -2.33 2.96 -10.96
CA ILE A 134 -1.84 1.59 -11.17
C ILE A 134 -2.94 0.63 -10.73
N ARG A 135 -3.31 -0.34 -11.58
CA ARG A 135 -4.31 -1.35 -11.23
C ARG A 135 -3.93 -2.72 -11.78
N ILE A 136 -3.50 -3.61 -10.90
CA ILE A 136 -2.96 -4.91 -11.30
C ILE A 136 -3.81 -6.04 -10.71
N GLY A 137 -4.34 -6.93 -11.56
CA GLY A 137 -5.03 -8.16 -11.14
C GLY A 137 -6.53 -8.05 -10.91
N TYR A 138 -7.18 -6.92 -11.21
CA TYR A 138 -8.59 -6.70 -10.85
C TYR A 138 -9.62 -7.63 -11.53
N ARG A 139 -9.23 -8.38 -12.58
CA ARG A 139 -10.07 -9.44 -13.19
C ARG A 139 -9.54 -10.85 -12.93
N GLN A 140 -8.29 -10.96 -12.47
CA GLN A 140 -7.63 -12.20 -12.12
C GLN A 140 -6.51 -11.83 -11.13
N PRO A 141 -6.74 -12.02 -9.82
CA PRO A 141 -5.77 -11.68 -8.80
C PRO A 141 -4.43 -12.38 -9.02
N VAL A 142 -3.36 -11.73 -8.60
CA VAL A 142 -1.98 -12.12 -8.88
C VAL A 142 -1.49 -13.16 -7.89
N GLY A 143 -0.67 -14.10 -8.36
CA GLY A 143 0.22 -14.88 -7.50
C GLY A 143 1.69 -14.54 -7.77
N GLY A 144 2.41 -14.02 -6.78
CA GLY A 144 3.84 -13.74 -6.88
C GLY A 144 4.22 -12.44 -7.58
N ALA A 145 3.32 -11.45 -7.66
CA ALA A 145 3.60 -10.17 -8.31
C ALA A 145 4.68 -9.35 -7.60
N ALA A 146 5.40 -8.52 -8.34
CA ALA A 146 6.29 -7.51 -7.75
C ALA A 146 6.23 -6.18 -8.51
N ILE A 147 6.07 -5.08 -7.79
CA ILE A 147 6.08 -3.72 -8.34
C ILE A 147 7.30 -3.02 -7.76
N ILE A 148 8.26 -2.69 -8.63
CA ILE A 148 9.58 -2.20 -8.25
C ILE A 148 9.75 -0.75 -8.70
N GLY A 149 9.82 0.16 -7.75
CA GLY A 149 10.03 1.59 -7.96
C GLY A 149 8.83 2.31 -8.57
N GLY A 150 9.10 3.53 -9.04
CA GLY A 150 8.11 4.38 -9.69
C GLY A 150 7.50 5.42 -8.76
N VAL A 151 6.85 6.41 -9.38
CA VAL A 151 6.20 7.52 -8.68
C VAL A 151 4.72 7.51 -9.01
N VAL A 152 3.88 7.66 -7.99
CA VAL A 152 2.45 7.93 -8.14
C VAL A 152 2.18 9.32 -7.59
N GLU A 153 1.61 10.20 -8.41
CA GLU A 153 1.22 11.56 -8.04
C GLU A 153 -0.29 11.72 -8.19
N GLY A 154 -0.99 11.91 -7.09
CA GLY A 154 -2.37 12.34 -7.13
C GLY A 154 -2.48 13.81 -7.50
N ALA A 155 -3.43 14.12 -8.37
CA ALA A 155 -3.72 15.46 -8.88
C ALA A 155 -4.66 16.26 -7.96
N GLN A 156 -4.95 15.77 -6.74
CA GLN A 156 -5.85 16.41 -5.81
C GLN A 156 -5.25 17.73 -5.27
N PRO A 157 -6.05 18.76 -4.94
CA PRO A 157 -5.52 19.91 -4.22
C PRO A 157 -5.02 19.49 -2.83
N GLU A 158 -3.81 19.91 -2.43
CA GLU A 158 -3.33 19.64 -1.05
C GLU A 158 -4.16 20.37 0.03
N THR A 159 -4.97 21.34 -0.39
CA THR A 159 -5.93 22.08 0.44
C THR A 159 -7.33 21.46 0.42
N LEU A 160 -7.50 20.29 -0.19
CA LEU A 160 -8.75 19.56 -0.17
C LEU A 160 -9.11 19.22 1.28
N THR A 161 -10.35 19.53 1.66
CA THR A 161 -10.89 19.26 2.99
C THR A 161 -11.79 18.03 2.92
N TRP A 162 -11.94 17.31 4.03
CA TRP A 162 -12.92 16.22 4.14
C TRP A 162 -14.33 16.69 3.80
N GLU A 163 -14.67 17.91 4.20
CA GLU A 163 -15.95 18.51 3.88
C GLU A 163 -16.14 18.66 2.36
N ARG A 164 -15.13 19.14 1.65
CA ARG A 164 -15.17 19.26 0.19
C ARG A 164 -15.17 17.91 -0.50
N MET A 165 -14.44 16.95 0.05
CA MET A 165 -14.27 15.60 -0.50
C MET A 165 -15.54 14.74 -0.35
N LYS A 166 -16.14 14.70 0.85
CA LYS A 166 -17.31 13.86 1.16
C LYS A 166 -18.64 14.55 0.91
N TYR A 167 -18.72 15.87 1.10
CA TYR A 167 -20.00 16.59 1.01
C TYR A 167 -20.13 17.49 -0.21
N GLY A 168 -19.05 17.74 -0.97
CA GLY A 168 -19.07 18.54 -2.20
C GLY A 168 -19.68 19.93 -2.01
N GLN A 169 -18.90 21.00 -2.16
CA GLN A 169 -19.43 22.37 -2.01
C GLN A 169 -20.59 22.69 -3.00
N HIS A 170 -20.84 21.82 -4.00
CA HIS A 170 -21.96 21.91 -4.95
C HIS A 170 -23.16 20.97 -4.71
N VAL A 171 -23.07 19.95 -3.84
CA VAL A 171 -24.26 19.16 -3.47
C VAL A 171 -25.20 19.98 -2.57
N GLN A 172 -24.66 21.04 -1.95
CA GLN A 172 -25.34 21.89 -1.00
C GLN A 172 -26.40 22.81 -1.65
N ASP A 173 -26.14 23.37 -2.83
CA ASP A 173 -27.10 24.24 -3.50
C ASP A 173 -28.37 23.48 -3.96
N ASP A 174 -28.22 22.20 -4.35
CA ASP A 174 -29.35 21.35 -4.74
C ASP A 174 -30.04 20.70 -3.53
N THR A 175 -29.32 20.36 -2.46
CA THR A 175 -29.92 19.76 -1.26
C THR A 175 -30.76 20.78 -0.48
N ASP A 176 -30.28 22.02 -0.36
CA ASP A 176 -31.05 23.11 0.28
C ASP A 176 -32.28 23.48 -0.56
N ALA A 177 -32.16 23.49 -1.91
CA ALA A 177 -33.30 23.66 -2.80
C ALA A 177 -34.30 22.48 -2.76
N TRP A 178 -33.83 21.26 -2.50
CA TRP A 178 -34.67 20.06 -2.35
C TRP A 178 -35.42 20.02 -1.02
N ILE A 179 -34.80 20.51 0.06
CA ILE A 179 -35.43 20.67 1.39
C ILE A 179 -36.48 21.79 1.34
N ASP A 180 -36.17 22.93 0.69
CA ASP A 180 -37.10 24.04 0.52
C ASP A 180 -38.28 23.72 -0.42
N ALA A 181 -38.17 22.68 -1.25
CA ALA A 181 -39.25 22.21 -2.14
C ALA A 181 -40.30 21.31 -1.45
N GLY A 182 -40.20 21.08 -0.13
CA GLY A 182 -41.26 20.46 0.67
C GLY A 182 -41.49 18.96 0.42
N ARG A 183 -40.43 18.21 0.09
CA ARG A 183 -40.51 16.74 -0.02
C ARG A 183 -40.37 16.04 1.35
N PRO A 184 -41.01 14.86 1.54
CA PRO A 184 -41.19 14.25 2.85
C PRO A 184 -39.87 13.89 3.55
N GLU A 185 -39.88 14.04 4.88
CA GLU A 185 -38.79 13.83 5.84
C GLU A 185 -38.20 12.40 5.86
N ASP A 186 -38.72 11.50 5.04
CA ASP A 186 -38.33 10.08 4.95
C ASP A 186 -37.20 9.81 3.92
N VAL A 187 -36.66 10.85 3.27
CA VAL A 187 -35.48 10.70 2.41
C VAL A 187 -34.24 10.78 3.29
N ASP A 188 -33.61 9.62 3.49
CA ASP A 188 -32.33 9.50 4.17
C ASP A 188 -31.37 10.66 3.78
N PRO A 189 -30.98 11.54 4.71
CA PRO A 189 -30.09 12.66 4.43
C PRO A 189 -28.70 12.20 3.93
N HIS A 190 -28.39 10.91 4.00
CA HIS A 190 -27.20 10.30 3.42
C HIS A 190 -27.33 9.95 1.93
N ARG A 191 -28.51 10.06 1.30
CA ARG A 191 -28.69 9.82 -0.16
C ARG A 191 -28.00 10.84 -1.07
N GLY A 192 -27.47 11.93 -0.51
CA GLY A 192 -26.62 12.91 -1.21
C GLY A 192 -25.12 12.75 -0.92
N GLN A 193 -24.70 11.75 -0.15
CA GLN A 193 -23.26 11.49 0.00
C GLN A 193 -22.69 11.13 -1.36
N ILE A 194 -21.62 11.83 -1.75
CA ILE A 194 -20.83 11.39 -2.91
C ILE A 194 -20.37 9.98 -2.58
N ASP A 195 -20.85 9.04 -3.38
CA ASP A 195 -20.48 7.65 -3.27
C ASP A 195 -18.96 7.54 -3.46
N ASN A 196 -18.24 7.33 -2.35
CA ASN A 196 -16.78 7.30 -2.34
C ASN A 196 -16.21 6.14 -3.13
N ARG A 197 -17.04 5.17 -3.57
CA ARG A 197 -16.63 3.97 -4.33
C ARG A 197 -15.88 4.25 -5.63
N ASN A 198 -15.80 5.51 -6.05
CA ASN A 198 -15.11 5.94 -7.26
C ASN A 198 -13.95 6.92 -6.98
N GLN A 199 -13.77 7.45 -5.77
CA GLN A 199 -12.83 8.58 -5.52
C GLN A 199 -11.36 8.18 -5.43
N ASP A 200 -11.06 6.90 -5.57
CA ASP A 200 -9.85 6.39 -4.96
C ASP A 200 -8.70 6.48 -5.97
N GLY A 201 -7.96 7.58 -5.83
CA GLY A 201 -6.71 7.94 -6.50
C GLY A 201 -5.57 6.94 -6.36
N ASP A 202 -5.84 5.71 -5.89
CA ASP A 202 -4.90 4.84 -5.24
C ASP A 202 -4.31 3.77 -6.19
N PRO A 203 -3.00 3.49 -6.11
CA PRO A 203 -2.39 2.37 -6.79
C PRO A 203 -2.75 1.04 -6.09
N ARG A 204 -3.25 0.07 -6.86
CA ARG A 204 -3.82 -1.19 -6.35
C ARG A 204 -3.15 -2.44 -6.90
N VAL A 205 -3.03 -3.44 -6.04
CA VAL A 205 -2.78 -4.83 -6.43
C VAL A 205 -3.88 -5.74 -5.88
N TYR A 206 -4.38 -6.63 -6.72
CA TYR A 206 -5.34 -7.66 -6.36
C TYR A 206 -4.61 -8.98 -6.19
N ILE A 207 -4.67 -9.61 -5.02
CA ILE A 207 -3.85 -10.75 -4.60
C ILE A 207 -4.71 -12.01 -4.50
N LYS A 208 -4.20 -13.10 -5.04
CA LYS A 208 -4.84 -14.41 -4.96
C LYS A 208 -4.67 -15.03 -3.56
N PRO A 209 -5.68 -15.73 -3.02
CA PRO A 209 -5.54 -16.51 -1.79
C PRO A 209 -4.32 -17.42 -1.78
N GLY A 210 -3.64 -17.51 -0.64
CA GLY A 210 -2.44 -18.34 -0.43
C GLY A 210 -1.25 -17.96 -1.31
N SER A 211 -1.29 -16.79 -1.95
CA SER A 211 -0.25 -16.28 -2.83
C SER A 211 0.34 -14.99 -2.26
N TRP A 212 1.22 -14.31 -2.99
CA TRP A 212 1.89 -13.12 -2.47
C TRP A 212 2.11 -12.02 -3.50
N ALA A 213 2.35 -10.79 -3.02
CA ALA A 213 2.75 -9.63 -3.83
C ALA A 213 3.81 -8.78 -3.11
N VAL A 214 4.61 -8.02 -3.87
CA VAL A 214 5.63 -7.10 -3.34
C VAL A 214 5.46 -5.70 -3.93
N TRP A 215 5.51 -4.68 -3.08
CA TRP A 215 5.78 -3.29 -3.43
C TRP A 215 7.15 -2.92 -2.87
N ASP A 216 8.07 -2.45 -3.72
CA ASP A 216 9.43 -2.15 -3.31
C ASP A 216 9.92 -0.83 -3.90
N GLY A 217 10.29 0.13 -3.05
CA GLY A 217 10.88 1.39 -3.49
C GLY A 217 9.90 2.33 -4.19
N VAL A 218 8.59 2.14 -4.00
CA VAL A 218 7.56 2.98 -4.64
C VAL A 218 7.36 4.26 -3.86
N ARG A 219 7.16 5.36 -4.58
CA ARG A 219 6.73 6.62 -3.99
C ARG A 219 5.30 6.95 -4.37
N VAL A 220 4.48 7.27 -3.38
CA VAL A 220 3.10 7.71 -3.58
C VAL A 220 2.91 9.07 -2.91
N ARG A 221 2.29 10.01 -3.61
CA ARG A 221 1.99 11.32 -3.04
C ARG A 221 0.60 11.80 -3.41
N ASN A 222 -0.11 12.38 -2.44
CA ASN A 222 -1.29 13.22 -2.66
C ASN A 222 -2.44 12.50 -3.36
N THR A 223 -2.58 11.21 -3.07
CA THR A 223 -3.69 10.36 -3.49
C THR A 223 -4.76 10.30 -2.38
N HIS A 224 -5.93 9.71 -2.68
CA HIS A 224 -6.95 9.46 -1.66
C HIS A 224 -6.41 8.44 -0.64
N ASP A 225 -6.24 7.19 -1.07
CA ASP A 225 -5.47 6.16 -0.38
C ASP A 225 -4.09 5.98 -1.00
N GLY A 226 -3.15 5.45 -0.24
CA GLY A 226 -1.74 5.36 -0.63
C GLY A 226 -1.40 4.09 -1.40
N ILE A 227 -1.64 2.91 -0.81
CA ILE A 227 -1.50 1.61 -1.49
C ILE A 227 -2.70 0.76 -1.11
N GLY A 228 -3.46 0.32 -2.12
CA GLY A 228 -4.62 -0.55 -1.94
C GLY A 228 -4.29 -2.02 -2.16
N LEU A 229 -4.65 -2.86 -1.19
CA LEU A 229 -4.50 -4.31 -1.22
C LEU A 229 -5.88 -4.95 -1.28
N TYR A 230 -6.14 -5.61 -2.39
CA TYR A 230 -7.45 -6.18 -2.69
C TYR A 230 -7.35 -7.66 -3.07
N GLY A 231 -8.47 -8.38 -3.10
CA GLY A 231 -8.51 -9.80 -3.45
C GLY A 231 -9.88 -10.42 -3.16
N ASP A 232 -9.96 -11.74 -3.22
CA ASP A 232 -11.14 -12.46 -2.74
C ASP A 232 -10.81 -13.06 -1.36
N PHE A 233 -11.01 -12.28 -0.30
CA PHE A 233 -10.73 -12.75 1.06
C PHE A 233 -11.60 -13.94 1.47
N ALA A 234 -12.81 -14.07 0.90
CA ALA A 234 -13.69 -15.20 1.23
C ALA A 234 -13.06 -16.56 0.86
N GLU A 235 -12.12 -16.57 -0.09
CA GLU A 235 -11.33 -17.73 -0.48
C GLU A 235 -10.01 -17.89 0.33
N GLY A 236 -9.67 -16.92 1.18
CA GLY A 236 -8.51 -16.89 2.08
C GLY A 236 -7.54 -15.72 1.80
N PRO A 237 -6.65 -15.38 2.76
CA PRO A 237 -5.72 -14.27 2.59
C PRO A 237 -4.58 -14.61 1.61
N GLY A 238 -4.11 -13.61 0.87
CA GLY A 238 -2.74 -13.57 0.34
C GLY A 238 -1.81 -12.83 1.31
N THR A 239 -0.51 -12.77 0.95
CA THR A 239 0.52 -12.04 1.71
C THR A 239 1.09 -10.90 0.88
N CYS A 240 1.12 -9.68 1.41
CA CYS A 240 1.75 -8.53 0.77
C CYS A 240 2.98 -8.06 1.54
N TYR A 241 4.04 -7.72 0.82
CA TYR A 241 5.24 -7.08 1.36
C TYR A 241 5.33 -5.67 0.79
N ILE A 242 5.36 -4.65 1.65
CA ILE A 242 5.59 -3.26 1.28
C ILE A 242 6.91 -2.84 1.91
N ARG A 243 7.90 -2.47 1.10
CA ARG A 243 9.22 -2.11 1.63
C ARG A 243 9.87 -0.95 0.91
N ASN A 244 10.68 -0.21 1.64
CA ASN A 244 11.45 0.92 1.12
C ASN A 244 10.56 1.98 0.44
N CYS A 245 9.28 2.07 0.82
CA CYS A 245 8.31 2.95 0.16
C CYS A 245 8.26 4.32 0.85
N TRP A 246 7.84 5.34 0.09
CA TRP A 246 7.57 6.67 0.63
C TRP A 246 6.17 7.15 0.25
N LEU A 247 5.29 7.26 1.23
CA LEU A 247 3.91 7.69 1.07
C LEU A 247 3.75 9.06 1.72
N ARG A 248 3.24 10.05 0.99
CA ARG A 248 3.18 11.44 1.48
C ARG A 248 1.87 12.13 1.14
N SER A 249 1.32 12.88 2.09
CA SER A 249 0.09 13.66 1.91
C SER A 249 -1.09 12.79 1.46
N ILE A 250 -1.23 11.59 2.03
CA ILE A 250 -2.34 10.69 1.73
C ILE A 250 -3.59 11.17 2.47
N HIS A 251 -4.71 11.30 1.77
CA HIS A 251 -5.89 11.99 2.32
C HIS A 251 -6.79 11.11 3.18
N ASP A 252 -6.75 9.79 3.00
CA ASP A 252 -7.42 8.80 3.84
C ASP A 252 -6.42 7.75 4.36
N ASP A 253 -6.45 6.52 3.86
CA ASP A 253 -5.65 5.41 4.38
C ASP A 253 -4.29 5.33 3.63
N ALA A 254 -3.17 5.48 4.34
CA ALA A 254 -1.85 5.35 3.70
C ALA A 254 -1.68 3.94 3.10
N ILE A 255 -2.15 2.92 3.81
CA ILE A 255 -2.25 1.56 3.32
C ILE A 255 -3.67 1.07 3.62
N GLU A 256 -4.38 0.69 2.57
CA GLU A 256 -5.72 0.11 2.65
C GLU A 256 -5.60 -1.40 2.47
N ASN A 257 -5.96 -2.15 3.51
CA ASN A 257 -5.95 -3.61 3.55
C ASN A 257 -7.27 -4.11 4.14
N ASP A 258 -8.37 -3.59 3.59
CA ASP A 258 -9.72 -3.90 4.06
C ASP A 258 -10.07 -5.38 3.75
N ASP A 259 -9.55 -5.96 2.66
CA ASP A 259 -9.64 -7.41 2.37
C ASP A 259 -8.78 -8.31 3.29
N TRP A 260 -8.29 -7.79 4.42
CA TRP A 260 -7.61 -8.52 5.49
C TRP A 260 -6.50 -9.48 5.02
N HIS A 261 -5.67 -9.07 4.08
CA HIS A 261 -4.48 -9.84 3.71
C HIS A 261 -3.44 -9.85 4.83
N GLU A 262 -2.56 -10.86 4.82
CA GLU A 262 -1.33 -10.78 5.62
C GLU A 262 -0.46 -9.67 5.04
N LEU A 263 0.06 -8.80 5.91
CA LEU A 263 0.81 -7.62 5.48
C LEU A 263 2.10 -7.48 6.28
N HIS A 264 3.19 -7.25 5.56
CA HIS A 264 4.49 -6.92 6.11
C HIS A 264 4.97 -5.59 5.53
N VAL A 265 5.04 -4.56 6.35
CA VAL A 265 5.56 -3.24 6.01
C VAL A 265 6.95 -3.07 6.63
N PHE A 266 7.95 -2.70 5.83
CA PHE A 266 9.33 -2.61 6.29
C PHE A 266 10.04 -1.36 5.74
N ASP A 267 10.84 -0.71 6.58
CA ASP A 267 11.68 0.44 6.19
C ASP A 267 10.93 1.45 5.31
N THR A 268 9.70 1.80 5.72
CA THR A 268 8.79 2.64 4.94
C THR A 268 8.55 3.96 5.66
N LEU A 269 8.53 5.04 4.89
CA LEU A 269 8.23 6.37 5.38
C LEU A 269 6.81 6.80 4.96
N VAL A 270 5.98 7.16 5.94
CA VAL A 270 4.65 7.75 5.73
C VAL A 270 4.63 9.16 6.31
N GLU A 271 4.45 10.19 5.49
CA GLU A 271 4.47 11.59 5.91
C GLU A 271 3.15 12.30 5.63
N GLY A 272 2.39 12.55 6.70
CA GLY A 272 1.20 13.39 6.65
C GLY A 272 0.00 12.70 6.03
N THR A 273 -0.34 11.53 6.56
CA THR A 273 -1.56 10.78 6.20
C THR A 273 -2.73 11.07 7.15
N TYR A 274 -3.97 10.83 6.74
CA TYR A 274 -5.13 10.91 7.64
C TYR A 274 -5.22 9.68 8.54
N THR A 275 -5.19 8.47 7.97
CA THR A 275 -5.08 7.19 8.67
C THR A 275 -3.81 6.49 8.19
N PHE A 276 -3.12 5.78 9.07
CA PHE A 276 -1.92 5.04 8.63
C PHE A 276 -2.28 3.70 7.96
N LEU A 277 -2.97 2.81 8.67
CA LEU A 277 -3.30 1.48 8.14
C LEU A 277 -4.78 1.18 8.37
N SER A 278 -5.49 0.73 7.33
CA SER A 278 -6.86 0.24 7.43
C SER A 278 -6.94 -1.27 7.22
N CYS A 279 -7.70 -1.93 8.09
CA CYS A 279 -8.19 -3.30 7.96
C CYS A 279 -9.64 -3.34 8.46
N ASN A 280 -10.51 -2.52 7.89
CA ASN A 280 -11.84 -2.21 8.43
C ASN A 280 -12.96 -2.54 7.44
N ASP A 281 -12.91 -3.74 6.84
CA ASP A 281 -14.03 -4.25 6.05
C ASP A 281 -15.23 -4.61 6.94
N GLU A 282 -16.37 -4.00 6.62
CA GLU A 282 -17.64 -4.18 7.32
C GLU A 282 -18.35 -5.48 6.92
N ASP A 283 -18.06 -6.00 5.73
CA ASP A 283 -18.64 -7.24 5.20
C ASP A 283 -17.98 -8.49 5.82
N LEU A 284 -16.84 -8.31 6.48
CA LEU A 284 -16.07 -9.39 7.12
C LEU A 284 -16.25 -9.47 8.64
N ASP A 285 -17.19 -8.71 9.23
CA ASP A 285 -17.40 -8.66 10.68
C ASP A 285 -17.60 -10.02 11.37
N ASP A 286 -18.11 -11.02 10.66
CA ASP A 286 -18.31 -12.39 11.17
C ASP A 286 -17.12 -13.33 10.91
N ALA A 287 -16.16 -12.92 10.07
CA ALA A 287 -14.92 -13.65 9.83
C ALA A 287 -13.91 -13.33 10.94
N SER A 288 -13.11 -14.32 11.34
CA SER A 288 -11.93 -14.13 12.21
C SER A 288 -10.70 -14.44 11.41
N THR A 289 -9.73 -13.54 11.44
CA THR A 289 -8.39 -13.80 10.91
C THR A 289 -7.55 -14.51 11.97
N ASP A 290 -6.56 -15.30 11.59
CA ASP A 290 -5.57 -15.90 12.49
C ASP A 290 -4.14 -15.35 12.26
N HIS A 291 -4.04 -14.28 11.46
CA HIS A 291 -2.79 -13.65 11.05
C HIS A 291 -2.65 -12.21 11.54
N ALA A 292 -1.54 -11.58 11.16
CA ALA A 292 -1.17 -10.25 11.61
C ALA A 292 -0.84 -9.32 10.43
N VAL A 293 -0.97 -8.03 10.69
CA VAL A 293 -0.30 -6.96 9.95
C VAL A 293 0.92 -6.52 10.75
N THR A 294 2.10 -6.60 10.13
CA THR A 294 3.39 -6.31 10.77
C THR A 294 3.99 -5.05 10.14
N VAL A 295 4.48 -4.13 10.96
CA VAL A 295 5.23 -2.95 10.54
C VAL A 295 6.55 -2.89 11.30
N GLU A 296 7.66 -2.83 10.59
CA GLU A 296 9.00 -2.78 11.17
C GLU A 296 9.86 -1.65 10.60
N ASN A 297 10.74 -1.08 11.44
CA ASN A 297 11.75 -0.09 11.04
C ASN A 297 11.18 1.10 10.24
N SER A 298 9.96 1.52 10.55
CA SER A 298 9.21 2.49 9.74
C SER A 298 8.95 3.78 10.50
N VAL A 299 8.74 4.86 9.75
CA VAL A 299 8.47 6.19 10.29
C VAL A 299 7.15 6.67 9.75
N VAL A 300 6.24 7.06 10.63
CA VAL A 300 4.86 7.41 10.28
C VAL A 300 4.52 8.76 10.87
N ARG A 301 3.86 9.61 10.10
CA ARG A 301 3.19 10.82 10.61
C ARG A 301 1.76 10.90 10.15
N LEU A 302 0.85 10.92 11.11
CA LEU A 302 -0.53 11.33 10.90
C LEU A 302 -0.62 12.85 10.96
N ARG A 303 -1.43 13.43 10.07
CA ARG A 303 -1.65 14.88 9.98
C ARG A 303 -3.15 15.16 9.95
N PRO A 304 -3.62 16.19 10.68
CA PRO A 304 -4.97 16.66 10.60
C PRO A 304 -5.37 17.14 9.21
N PHE A 305 -6.53 16.68 8.75
CA PHE A 305 -7.21 17.22 7.59
C PHE A 305 -8.47 17.97 8.05
N PRO A 306 -8.71 19.19 7.54
CA PRO A 306 -9.91 19.96 7.87
C PRO A 306 -11.18 19.24 7.37
N GLY A 307 -12.31 19.37 8.07
CA GLY A 307 -13.63 19.02 7.53
C GLY A 307 -14.40 17.94 8.29
N GLY A 308 -13.73 17.15 9.14
CA GLY A 308 -14.29 15.96 9.80
C GLY A 308 -14.73 14.86 8.81
N TYR A 309 -14.24 13.63 8.99
CA TYR A 309 -14.46 12.53 8.02
C TYR A 309 -15.92 12.05 7.92
N LYS A 310 -16.63 11.96 9.06
CA LYS A 310 -18.02 11.46 9.14
C LYS A 310 -19.06 12.52 9.51
N THR A 311 -18.60 13.61 10.11
CA THR A 311 -19.44 14.72 10.55
C THR A 311 -18.82 16.00 10.08
N ARG A 312 -19.64 16.88 9.52
CA ARG A 312 -19.22 18.22 9.10
C ARG A 312 -18.60 18.93 10.31
N SER A 313 -17.30 19.22 10.21
CA SER A 313 -16.57 19.89 11.27
C SER A 313 -15.56 20.87 10.68
N THR A 314 -15.41 22.03 11.29
CA THR A 314 -14.31 22.94 10.95
C THR A 314 -13.00 22.55 11.63
N ASP A 315 -13.04 21.57 12.54
CA ASP A 315 -11.83 21.07 13.17
C ASP A 315 -11.02 20.22 12.20
N ALA A 316 -9.72 20.51 12.15
CA ALA A 316 -8.77 19.62 11.52
C ALA A 316 -8.44 18.50 12.50
N VAL A 317 -8.68 17.27 12.07
CA VAL A 317 -8.36 16.05 12.82
C VAL A 317 -7.78 15.01 11.88
N HIS A 318 -7.06 14.02 12.41
CA HIS A 318 -6.70 12.81 11.67
C HIS A 318 -7.52 11.59 12.13
N GLY A 319 -7.44 10.51 11.35
CA GLY A 319 -8.04 9.21 11.62
C GLY A 319 -7.19 8.38 12.58
N GLN A 320 -7.28 7.05 12.47
CA GLN A 320 -6.62 6.13 13.40
C GLN A 320 -5.19 5.79 12.95
N ILE A 321 -4.31 5.42 13.88
CA ILE A 321 -3.04 4.76 13.52
C ILE A 321 -3.37 3.42 12.85
N TYR A 322 -4.29 2.66 13.45
CA TYR A 322 -4.78 1.41 12.90
C TYR A 322 -6.30 1.36 12.95
N LYS A 323 -6.91 1.61 11.79
CA LYS A 323 -8.36 1.56 11.59
C LYS A 323 -8.75 0.10 11.46
N SER A 324 -9.39 -0.41 12.51
CA SER A 324 -9.61 -1.85 12.69
C SER A 324 -10.91 -2.12 13.42
N ARG A 325 -11.35 -3.38 13.31
CA ARG A 325 -12.48 -3.96 14.02
C ARG A 325 -11.99 -5.07 14.93
N ARG A 326 -12.94 -5.63 15.68
CA ARG A 326 -12.67 -6.72 16.64
C ARG A 326 -11.91 -7.90 16.02
N ASN A 327 -12.23 -8.25 14.78
CA ASN A 327 -11.74 -9.45 14.10
C ASN A 327 -10.67 -9.19 13.02
N SER A 328 -10.29 -7.92 12.82
CA SER A 328 -9.19 -7.54 11.94
C SER A 328 -7.90 -8.26 12.34
N PRO A 329 -6.91 -8.40 11.44
CA PRO A 329 -5.62 -8.98 11.79
C PRO A 329 -4.98 -8.33 13.04
N ALA A 330 -4.16 -9.10 13.77
CA ALA A 330 -3.40 -8.54 14.89
C ALA A 330 -2.40 -7.48 14.40
N LEU A 331 -2.19 -6.40 15.15
CA LEU A 331 -1.20 -5.39 14.83
C LEU A 331 0.12 -5.71 15.53
N VAL A 332 1.20 -5.80 14.76
CA VAL A 332 2.56 -5.97 15.27
C VAL A 332 3.41 -4.79 14.80
N LEU A 333 3.89 -3.98 15.75
CA LEU A 333 4.81 -2.86 15.46
C LEU A 333 6.17 -3.11 16.12
N ARG A 334 7.25 -2.96 15.36
CA ARG A 334 8.62 -3.05 15.88
C ARG A 334 9.53 -1.95 15.35
N ASP A 335 10.27 -1.29 16.24
CA ASP A 335 11.22 -0.25 15.83
C ASP A 335 10.55 0.85 14.98
N VAL A 336 9.35 1.26 15.38
CA VAL A 336 8.52 2.22 14.63
C VAL A 336 8.46 3.55 15.38
N VAL A 337 8.65 4.66 14.66
CA VAL A 337 8.39 6.01 15.17
C VAL A 337 7.08 6.53 14.56
N ILE A 338 6.10 6.87 15.39
CA ILE A 338 4.80 7.38 14.96
C ILE A 338 4.59 8.76 15.55
N ALA A 339 4.52 9.77 14.69
CA ALA A 339 4.13 11.12 15.05
C ALA A 339 2.64 11.34 14.77
N SER A 340 1.94 11.97 15.71
CA SER A 340 0.53 12.30 15.55
C SER A 340 0.21 13.63 16.21
N GLU A 341 -0.85 14.29 15.74
CA GLU A 341 -1.32 15.56 16.27
C GLU A 341 -2.83 15.67 16.11
N ARG A 342 -3.57 15.97 17.19
CA ARG A 342 -5.02 16.26 17.16
C ARG A 342 -5.87 15.23 16.38
N PHE A 343 -6.21 14.11 16.99
CA PHE A 343 -7.09 13.09 16.39
C PHE A 343 -8.56 13.26 16.74
N GLN A 344 -9.43 12.67 15.91
CA GLN A 344 -10.89 12.68 16.09
C GLN A 344 -11.26 11.89 17.35
N GLU A 345 -12.13 12.48 18.20
CA GLU A 345 -12.63 12.03 19.52
C GLU A 345 -12.20 10.63 20.05
N PRO A 346 -11.85 10.52 21.35
CA PRO A 346 -11.17 9.37 21.97
C PRO A 346 -12.05 8.13 22.21
N SER A 347 -13.01 7.80 21.34
CA SER A 347 -13.90 6.66 21.59
C SER A 347 -13.17 5.32 21.57
N ASP A 348 -12.00 5.24 20.92
CA ASP A 348 -11.17 4.04 20.85
C ASP A 348 -9.69 4.37 21.12
N ALA A 349 -8.98 3.40 21.67
CA ALA A 349 -7.53 3.42 21.81
C ALA A 349 -6.86 3.63 20.44
N GLU A 350 -5.89 4.56 20.32
CA GLU A 350 -5.16 4.78 19.05
C GLU A 350 -4.43 3.50 18.60
N LEU A 351 -3.99 2.69 19.58
CA LEU A 351 -3.37 1.39 19.36
C LEU A 351 -4.21 0.30 20.05
N PRO A 352 -4.60 -0.78 19.35
CA PRO A 352 -5.36 -1.86 19.97
C PRO A 352 -4.52 -2.65 21.01
N GLU A 353 -5.16 -3.22 22.02
CA GLU A 353 -4.48 -4.02 23.06
C GLU A 353 -5.13 -5.41 23.20
N ARG A 354 -5.41 -6.06 22.05
CA ARG A 354 -5.98 -7.42 22.03
C ARG A 354 -5.00 -8.41 22.64
N ARG A 355 -5.55 -9.43 23.31
CA ARG A 355 -4.80 -10.47 24.02
C ARG A 355 -5.19 -11.85 23.50
N GLY A 356 -4.34 -12.84 23.75
CA GLY A 356 -4.57 -14.24 23.36
C GLY A 356 -3.79 -14.62 22.11
N GLN A 357 -4.35 -15.50 21.28
CA GLN A 357 -3.68 -15.98 20.07
C GLN A 357 -3.48 -14.86 19.03
N LEU A 358 -4.38 -13.88 18.99
CA LEU A 358 -4.32 -12.69 18.11
C LEU A 358 -3.96 -11.45 18.92
N ALA A 359 -2.90 -11.55 19.71
CA ALA A 359 -2.46 -10.42 20.53
C ALA A 359 -1.72 -9.38 19.68
N ASP A 360 -2.10 -8.12 19.86
CA ASP A 360 -1.33 -6.99 19.37
C ASP A 360 0.03 -6.94 20.09
N ARG A 361 1.09 -6.54 19.40
CA ARG A 361 2.47 -6.55 19.93
C ARG A 361 3.24 -5.30 19.55
N TYR A 362 3.90 -4.72 20.53
CA TYR A 362 4.71 -3.52 20.37
C TYR A 362 6.11 -3.78 20.93
N GLU A 363 7.14 -3.52 20.14
CA GLU A 363 8.55 -3.67 20.55
C GLU A 363 9.33 -2.44 20.06
N ASN A 364 9.87 -1.64 21.00
CA ASN A 364 10.61 -0.42 20.65
C ASN A 364 9.80 0.55 19.74
N VAL A 365 8.56 0.82 20.12
CA VAL A 365 7.71 1.78 19.40
C VAL A 365 7.79 3.13 20.09
N THR A 366 8.03 4.21 19.34
CA THR A 366 8.02 5.58 19.89
C THR A 366 6.85 6.37 19.34
N LEU A 367 5.96 6.81 20.22
CA LEU A 367 4.86 7.73 19.93
C LEU A 367 5.35 9.16 20.19
N VAL A 368 5.28 10.00 19.16
CA VAL A 368 5.67 11.41 19.22
C VAL A 368 4.40 12.26 19.15
N TRP A 369 3.96 12.77 20.30
CA TRP A 369 2.79 13.65 20.37
C TRP A 369 3.18 15.09 20.03
N LEU A 370 2.71 15.56 18.88
CA LEU A 370 2.95 16.92 18.39
C LEU A 370 1.77 17.87 18.65
N GLY A 371 0.64 17.33 19.12
CA GLY A 371 -0.55 18.12 19.43
C GLY A 371 -0.43 18.92 20.73
N PRO A 372 -1.37 19.86 20.96
CA PRO A 372 -1.41 20.61 22.20
C PRO A 372 -1.80 19.71 23.39
N GLY A 373 -1.31 20.08 24.58
CA GLY A 373 -1.72 19.43 25.83
C GLY A 373 -1.14 18.02 26.02
N ARG A 374 -1.82 17.21 26.83
CA ARG A 374 -1.42 15.81 27.08
C ARG A 374 -1.84 14.93 25.92
N TYR A 375 -1.03 13.92 25.62
CA TYR A 375 -1.41 12.86 24.69
C TYR A 375 -2.74 12.22 25.14
N PRO A 376 -3.78 12.21 24.28
CA PRO A 376 -5.09 11.70 24.66
C PRO A 376 -5.25 10.18 24.51
N GLY A 377 -4.35 9.50 23.78
CA GLY A 377 -4.42 8.07 23.51
C GLY A 377 -3.83 7.19 24.62
N ASN A 378 -3.86 5.88 24.38
CA ASN A 378 -3.20 4.88 25.21
C ASN A 378 -1.72 4.71 24.83
N VAL A 379 -0.91 4.26 25.78
CA VAL A 379 0.51 3.93 25.55
C VAL A 379 0.72 2.47 25.99
N PRO A 380 0.54 1.50 25.09
CA PRO A 380 0.70 0.08 25.41
C PRO A 380 2.11 -0.29 25.88
N ASP A 381 2.23 -1.46 26.51
CA ASP A 381 3.54 -2.06 26.83
C ASP A 381 4.39 -2.21 25.56
N GLY A 382 5.65 -1.76 25.61
CA GLY A 382 6.55 -1.73 24.46
C GLY A 382 6.55 -0.41 23.68
N CYS A 383 5.62 0.50 23.99
CA CYS A 383 5.59 1.86 23.47
C CYS A 383 6.23 2.86 24.45
N THR A 384 6.93 3.87 23.91
CA THR A 384 7.42 5.05 24.65
C THR A 384 6.75 6.30 24.08
N LEU A 385 6.19 7.14 24.95
CA LEU A 385 5.61 8.43 24.55
C LEU A 385 6.62 9.57 24.77
N THR A 386 6.79 10.44 23.79
CA THR A 386 7.57 11.68 23.87
C THR A 386 6.80 12.85 23.24
N THR A 387 7.16 14.07 23.62
CA THR A 387 6.71 15.32 22.96
C THR A 387 7.85 16.04 22.25
N ASP A 388 9.02 15.41 22.13
CA ASP A 388 10.17 15.97 21.44
C ASP A 388 10.03 15.73 19.92
N PRO A 389 9.77 16.78 19.11
CA PRO A 389 9.63 16.63 17.67
C PRO A 389 10.92 16.14 17.00
N ALA A 390 12.09 16.38 17.61
CA ALA A 390 13.37 15.99 17.05
C ALA A 390 13.49 14.46 16.87
N VAL A 391 12.77 13.65 17.65
CA VAL A 391 12.76 12.19 17.49
C VAL A 391 12.20 11.79 16.13
N TYR A 392 11.06 12.36 15.74
CA TYR A 392 10.47 12.13 14.43
C TYR A 392 11.32 12.74 13.31
N GLU A 393 11.75 13.99 13.48
CA GLU A 393 12.53 14.70 12.46
C GLU A 393 13.86 14.00 12.14
N ASN A 394 14.55 13.50 13.16
CA ASN A 394 15.79 12.73 12.98
C ASN A 394 15.53 11.38 12.30
N ALA A 395 14.45 10.68 12.65
CA ALA A 395 14.08 9.42 12.02
C ALA A 395 13.73 9.61 10.53
N VAL A 396 12.99 10.67 10.18
CA VAL A 396 12.73 11.05 8.78
C VAL A 396 14.03 11.39 8.05
N ALA A 397 14.89 12.20 8.67
CA ALA A 397 16.15 12.62 8.06
C ALA A 397 17.08 11.42 7.80
N ASP A 398 17.20 10.50 8.75
CA ASP A 398 17.94 9.25 8.57
C ASP A 398 17.36 8.44 7.42
N TRP A 399 16.05 8.16 7.43
CA TRP A 399 15.39 7.39 6.38
C TRP A 399 15.61 8.00 4.99
N LYS A 400 15.35 9.31 4.84
CA LYS A 400 15.54 10.04 3.58
C LYS A 400 16.99 10.01 3.11
N SER A 401 17.94 10.14 4.04
CA SER A 401 19.36 10.11 3.72
C SER A 401 19.80 8.76 3.14
N ARG A 402 19.29 7.65 3.68
CA ARG A 402 19.59 6.27 3.24
C ARG A 402 18.95 5.93 1.90
N HIS A 403 17.74 6.42 1.66
CA HIS A 403 16.94 6.11 0.47
C HIS A 403 17.17 7.05 -0.71
N GLY A 404 18.11 8.01 -0.60
CA GLY A 404 18.42 8.93 -1.69
C GLY A 404 17.30 9.92 -2.00
N VAL A 405 16.58 10.36 -0.96
CA VAL A 405 15.56 11.40 -1.07
C VAL A 405 16.22 12.76 -0.83
N ALA A 406 16.05 13.68 -1.77
CA ALA A 406 16.60 15.04 -1.71
C ALA A 406 15.48 16.09 -1.81
N GLY A 407 15.55 17.10 -0.93
CA GLY A 407 14.53 18.14 -0.85
C GLY A 407 13.15 17.57 -0.50
N ASP A 408 12.12 18.23 -1.01
CA ASP A 408 10.74 17.84 -0.70
C ASP A 408 10.23 16.68 -1.56
N ASP A 409 10.84 16.45 -2.73
CA ASP A 409 10.23 15.61 -3.76
C ASP A 409 11.19 14.98 -4.77
N ALA A 410 12.52 15.09 -4.64
CA ALA A 410 13.42 14.39 -5.55
C ALA A 410 13.84 13.05 -4.94
N VAL A 411 13.84 11.98 -5.73
CA VAL A 411 14.14 10.62 -5.26
C VAL A 411 15.03 9.90 -6.26
N ASP A 412 16.15 9.35 -5.77
CA ASP A 412 16.94 8.37 -6.50
C ASP A 412 16.29 6.98 -6.34
N MET A 413 15.57 6.56 -7.38
CA MET A 413 14.86 5.28 -7.37
C MET A 413 15.77 4.08 -7.18
N ASN A 414 17.06 4.17 -7.53
CA ASN A 414 17.98 3.05 -7.29
C ASN A 414 18.38 2.95 -5.82
N ARG A 415 18.52 4.09 -5.12
CA ARG A 415 18.74 4.12 -3.67
C ARG A 415 17.46 3.85 -2.88
N MET A 416 16.28 4.12 -3.43
CA MET A 416 15.03 3.66 -2.82
C MET A 416 14.97 2.14 -2.72
N ILE A 417 15.25 1.41 -3.81
CA ILE A 417 15.19 -0.06 -3.79
C ILE A 417 16.45 -0.71 -3.20
N ASN A 418 17.53 0.05 -3.01
CA ASN A 418 18.76 -0.41 -2.37
C ASN A 418 19.28 0.67 -1.41
N PRO A 419 18.60 0.88 -0.27
CA PRO A 419 18.99 1.92 0.68
C PRO A 419 20.35 1.60 1.30
N ASP A 420 21.06 2.66 1.67
CA ASP A 420 22.24 2.50 2.52
C ASP A 420 21.84 1.92 3.88
N PRO A 421 22.74 1.16 4.53
CA PRO A 421 22.46 0.62 5.85
C PRO A 421 22.20 1.76 6.87
N PRO A 422 21.42 1.49 7.93
CA PRO A 422 21.29 2.39 9.07
C PRO A 422 22.65 2.87 9.57
N ALA A 423 22.75 4.15 9.95
CA ALA A 423 23.94 4.64 10.62
C ALA A 423 24.17 3.85 11.92
N ALA A 424 25.41 3.39 12.13
CA ALA A 424 25.82 2.54 13.25
C ALA A 424 25.93 3.28 14.59
#